data_AF-A0A957EHQ9-F1
#
_entry.id   AF-A0A957EHQ9-F1
#
_cell.length_a   1.000
_cell.length_b   1.000
_cell.length_c   1.000
_cell.angle_alpha   90.00
_cell.angle_beta   90.00
_cell.angle_gamma   90.00
#
_symmetry.space_group_name_H-M   'P 1'
#
loop_
_entity.id
_entity.type
_entity.pdbx_description
1 polymer ?
#
loop_
_entity_poly.entity_id
_entity_poly.type
_entity_poly.pdbx_seq_one_letter_code
_entity_poly.pdbx_strand_id
1 'polypeptide(L)'
;RQGKWFILKVMPYRTQDNAIRGVVMTLVDITELEMANQQIAYQENVLRKSPHAIISVDHDLRIVNWNQAAQTLFGFTFQEAVGKEIETVLRTQYVSERREQVWTAVHESGLWSGEIRQTSKDGTVFPILALISTIKNHGEQQTGMVWVNRLIAGTH
;
A
#
# COMPACT_ATOMS: atom_id res chain seq x y z
N ARG A 1 -14.04 22.92 -17.21
CA ARG A 1 -13.82 22.13 -18.46
C ARG A 1 -12.66 21.20 -18.18
N GLN A 2 -12.86 19.87 -18.15
CA GLN A 2 -11.74 18.93 -18.03
C GLN A 2 -10.94 18.97 -19.34
N GLY A 3 -9.64 19.25 -19.24
CA GLY A 3 -8.72 19.21 -20.38
C GLY A 3 -8.43 17.77 -20.79
N LYS A 4 -8.33 17.51 -22.09
CA LYS A 4 -7.90 16.21 -22.63
C LYS A 4 -6.39 16.18 -22.79
N TRP A 5 -5.81 15.02 -22.55
CA TRP A 5 -4.39 14.78 -22.73
C TRP A 5 -4.15 14.03 -24.03
N PHE A 6 -3.19 14.50 -24.81
CA PHE A 6 -2.80 13.86 -26.06
C PHE A 6 -1.28 13.69 -26.12
N ILE A 7 -0.81 12.56 -26.63
CA ILE A 7 0.57 12.40 -27.07
C ILE A 7 0.60 12.62 -28.58
N LEU A 8 1.43 13.58 -29.01
CA LEU A 8 1.80 13.76 -30.40
C LEU A 8 3.12 13.05 -30.66
N LYS A 9 3.11 12.05 -31.54
CA LYS A 9 4.32 11.38 -32.04
C LYS A 9 4.56 11.81 -33.48
N VAL A 10 5.74 12.36 -33.76
CA VAL A 10 6.13 12.78 -35.11
C VAL A 10 7.33 11.94 -35.55
N MET A 11 7.16 11.22 -36.65
CA MET A 11 8.19 10.37 -37.23
C MET A 11 8.49 10.85 -38.65
N PRO A 12 9.72 11.29 -38.95
CA PRO A 12 10.12 11.56 -40.32
C PRO A 12 10.23 10.23 -41.06
N TYR A 13 9.66 10.15 -42.27
CA TYR A 13 9.99 9.03 -43.17
C TYR A 13 11.04 9.47 -44.18
N ARG A 14 12.05 8.63 -44.32
CA ARG A 14 13.16 8.82 -45.25
C ARG A 14 12.92 8.00 -46.50
N THR A 15 13.19 8.58 -47.66
CA THR A 15 13.21 7.88 -48.93
C THR A 15 14.53 7.12 -49.12
N GLN A 16 14.63 6.25 -50.13
CA GLN A 16 15.82 5.41 -50.38
C GLN A 16 17.11 6.21 -50.63
N ASP A 17 16.99 7.48 -51.03
CA ASP A 17 18.07 8.45 -51.19
C ASP A 17 18.43 9.19 -49.87
N ASN A 18 17.94 8.70 -48.73
CA ASN A 18 18.13 9.24 -47.38
C ASN A 18 17.59 10.67 -47.15
N ALA A 19 16.78 11.20 -48.08
CA ALA A 19 16.11 12.49 -47.94
C ALA A 19 14.86 12.37 -47.04
N ILE A 20 14.59 13.38 -46.20
CA ILE A 20 13.33 13.47 -45.45
C ILE A 20 12.30 14.12 -46.36
N ARG A 21 11.30 13.36 -46.82
CA ARG A 21 10.28 13.85 -47.76
C ARG A 21 8.92 14.13 -47.13
N GLY A 22 8.74 13.76 -45.86
CA GLY A 22 7.55 14.06 -45.10
C GLY A 22 7.62 13.58 -43.67
N VAL A 23 6.56 13.88 -42.92
CA VAL A 23 6.38 13.47 -41.53
C VAL A 23 5.09 12.69 -41.40
N VAL A 24 5.15 11.59 -40.66
CA VAL A 24 3.97 10.89 -40.15
C VAL A 24 3.72 11.42 -38.75
N MET A 25 2.53 11.98 -38.51
CA MET A 25 2.10 12.42 -37.20
C MET A 25 1.01 11.47 -36.69
N THR A 26 1.14 11.04 -35.44
CA THR A 26 0.08 10.32 -34.73
C THR A 26 -0.31 11.11 -33.50
N LEU A 27 -1.61 11.35 -33.34
CA LEU A 27 -2.19 11.96 -32.16
C LEU A 27 -2.98 10.88 -31.41
N VAL A 28 -2.54 10.55 -30.20
CA VAL A 28 -3.19 9.54 -29.36
C VAL A 28 -3.80 10.23 -28.15
N ASP A 29 -5.11 10.07 -27.94
CA ASP A 29 -5.78 10.49 -26.71
C ASP A 29 -5.33 9.57 -25.57
N ILE A 30 -4.70 10.16 -24.56
CA ILE A 30 -4.20 9.46 -23.37
C ILE A 30 -4.92 9.92 -22.10
N THR A 31 -6.06 10.59 -22.25
CA THR A 31 -6.78 11.20 -21.12
C THR A 31 -7.11 10.17 -20.04
N GLU A 32 -7.59 8.98 -20.42
CA GLU A 32 -7.93 7.92 -19.46
C GLU A 32 -6.70 7.36 -18.73
N LEU A 33 -5.59 7.17 -19.45
CA LEU A 33 -4.33 6.71 -18.87
C LEU A 33 -3.78 7.72 -17.85
N GLU A 34 -3.79 9.00 -18.21
CA GLU A 34 -3.35 10.08 -17.31
C GLU A 34 -4.24 10.17 -16.07
N MET A 35 -5.56 10.08 -16.24
CA MET A 35 -6.49 10.07 -15.11
C MET A 35 -6.23 8.87 -14.18
N ALA A 36 -5.98 7.68 -14.73
CA ALA A 36 -5.62 6.50 -13.94
C ALA A 36 -4.29 6.68 -13.20
N ASN A 37 -3.25 7.18 -13.87
CA ASN A 37 -1.94 7.45 -13.26
C ASN A 37 -2.04 8.50 -12.15
N GLN A 38 -2.81 9.57 -12.36
CA GLN A 38 -3.04 10.60 -11.36
C GLN A 38 -3.79 10.04 -10.14
N GLN A 39 -4.77 9.17 -10.36
CA GLN A 39 -5.51 8.53 -9.28
C GLN A 39 -4.61 7.60 -8.45
N ILE A 40 -3.74 6.82 -9.10
CA ILE A 40 -2.75 5.97 -8.43
C ILE A 40 -1.79 6.84 -7.60
N ALA A 41 -1.20 7.87 -8.21
CA ALA A 41 -0.29 8.78 -7.53
C ALA A 41 -0.96 9.49 -6.34
N TYR A 42 -2.24 9.85 -6.45
CA TYR A 42 -3.01 10.41 -5.35
C TYR A 42 -3.17 9.42 -4.19
N GLN A 43 -3.55 8.17 -4.47
CA GLN A 43 -3.69 7.12 -3.45
C GLN A 43 -2.35 6.84 -2.74
N GLU A 44 -1.25 6.76 -3.48
CA GLU A 44 0.10 6.63 -2.89
C GLU A 44 0.47 7.81 -2.00
N ASN A 45 0.14 9.03 -2.44
CA ASN A 45 0.34 10.24 -1.64
C ASN A 45 -0.44 10.21 -0.33
N VAL A 46 -1.70 9.73 -0.35
CA VAL A 46 -2.53 9.57 0.85
C VAL A 46 -1.89 8.57 1.81
N LEU A 47 -1.47 7.40 1.33
CA LEU A 47 -0.81 6.38 2.16
C LEU A 47 0.51 6.90 2.75
N ARG A 48 1.31 7.60 1.96
CA ARG A 48 2.61 8.15 2.37
C ARG A 48 2.48 9.27 3.40
N LYS A 49 1.44 10.11 3.29
CA LYS A 49 1.17 11.22 4.22
C LYS A 49 0.31 10.85 5.42
N SER A 50 -0.18 9.61 5.49
CA SER A 50 -0.95 9.14 6.65
C SER A 50 -0.10 9.22 7.92
N PRO A 51 -0.64 9.78 9.02
CA PRO A 51 0.04 9.80 10.31
C PRO A 51 0.03 8.42 11.01
N HIS A 52 -0.79 7.49 10.53
CA HIS A 52 -0.88 6.14 11.08
C HIS A 52 0.00 5.18 10.30
N ALA A 53 0.60 4.23 11.01
CA ALA A 53 1.34 3.14 10.40
C ALA A 53 0.35 2.21 9.69
N ILE A 54 0.42 2.19 8.36
CA ILE A 54 -0.44 1.36 7.51
C ILE A 54 0.41 0.27 6.90
N ILE A 55 -0.01 -0.97 7.13
CA ILE A 55 0.67 -2.18 6.70
C ILE A 55 -0.37 -3.04 6.02
N SER A 56 -0.05 -3.61 4.85
CA SER A 56 -0.91 -4.61 4.24
C SER A 56 -0.14 -5.88 3.94
N VAL A 57 -0.85 -7.00 3.97
CA VAL A 57 -0.31 -8.33 3.69
C VAL A 57 -1.14 -9.03 2.64
N ASP A 58 -0.55 -10.02 1.97
CA ASP A 58 -1.25 -10.96 1.11
C ASP A 58 -1.94 -12.09 1.90
N HIS A 59 -2.54 -13.04 1.19
CA HIS A 59 -3.18 -14.23 1.78
C HIS A 59 -2.23 -15.12 2.59
N ASP A 60 -0.91 -15.08 2.33
CA ASP A 60 0.13 -15.81 3.06
C ASP A 60 0.70 -14.99 4.23
N LEU A 61 0.06 -13.87 4.58
CA LEU A 61 0.48 -12.94 5.63
C LEU A 61 1.87 -12.32 5.40
N ARG A 62 2.30 -12.26 4.14
CA ARG A 62 3.54 -11.57 3.74
C ARG A 62 3.24 -10.12 3.49
N ILE A 63 4.09 -9.24 4.02
CA ILE A 63 3.94 -7.80 3.89
C ILE A 63 4.07 -7.40 2.41
N VAL A 64 3.04 -6.75 1.88
CA VAL A 64 3.02 -6.20 0.52
C VAL A 64 3.15 -4.67 0.51
N ASN A 65 2.72 -4.00 1.60
CA ASN A 65 2.87 -2.55 1.75
C ASN A 65 3.30 -2.18 3.15
N TRP A 66 4.10 -1.12 3.23
CA TRP A 66 4.69 -0.61 4.46
C TRP A 66 4.93 0.90 4.36
N ASN A 67 3.97 1.70 4.81
CA ASN A 67 3.99 3.15 4.59
C ASN A 67 5.08 3.88 5.40
N GLN A 68 5.27 5.16 5.13
CA GLN A 68 6.29 5.98 5.81
C GLN A 68 6.12 5.99 7.34
N ALA A 69 4.88 6.08 7.83
CA ALA A 69 4.63 6.06 9.27
C ALA A 69 4.98 4.71 9.91
N ALA A 70 4.78 3.58 9.23
CA ALA A 70 5.22 2.27 9.70
C ALA A 70 6.75 2.18 9.75
N GLN A 71 7.46 2.75 8.78
CA GLN A 71 8.92 2.83 8.81
C GLN A 71 9.42 3.61 10.03
N THR A 72 8.82 4.77 10.30
CA THR A 72 9.17 5.59 11.47
C THR A 72 8.84 4.88 12.78
N LEU A 73 7.68 4.22 12.86
CA LEU A 73 7.20 3.60 14.10
C LEU A 73 7.98 2.33 14.47
N PHE A 74 8.28 1.48 13.49
CA PHE A 74 8.88 0.17 13.74
C PHE A 74 10.37 0.09 13.38
N GLY A 75 10.93 1.10 12.70
CA GLY A 75 12.36 1.16 12.37
C GLY A 75 12.81 0.27 11.20
N PHE A 76 11.89 -0.45 10.55
CA PHE A 76 12.18 -1.19 9.32
C PHE A 76 11.91 -0.31 8.11
N THR A 77 12.84 -0.30 7.14
CA THR A 77 12.55 0.30 5.83
C THR A 77 11.53 -0.53 5.05
N PHE A 78 10.89 0.06 4.04
CA PHE A 78 10.00 -0.68 3.14
C PHE A 78 10.67 -1.93 2.54
N GLN A 79 11.91 -1.77 2.05
CA GLN A 79 12.68 -2.86 1.44
C GLN A 79 13.03 -3.98 2.43
N GLU A 80 13.22 -3.64 3.70
CA GLU A 80 13.48 -4.63 4.74
C GLU A 80 12.21 -5.36 5.19
N ALA A 81 11.03 -4.75 5.06
CA ALA A 81 9.78 -5.30 5.56
C ALA A 81 9.04 -6.15 4.50
N VAL A 82 8.99 -5.68 3.25
CA VAL A 82 8.21 -6.32 2.19
C VAL A 82 8.68 -7.75 1.91
N GLY A 83 7.71 -8.65 1.69
CA GLY A 83 7.92 -10.09 1.47
C GLY A 83 8.11 -10.92 2.74
N LYS A 84 8.38 -10.29 3.90
CA LYS A 84 8.46 -10.97 5.19
C LYS A 84 7.08 -11.22 5.77
N GLU A 85 6.98 -12.28 6.57
CA GLU A 85 5.79 -12.57 7.35
C GLU A 85 5.59 -11.52 8.45
N ILE A 86 4.38 -10.97 8.55
CA ILE A 86 4.07 -9.87 9.47
C ILE A 86 4.26 -10.24 10.95
N GLU A 87 3.92 -11.48 11.34
CA GLU A 87 4.06 -11.94 12.73
C GLU A 87 5.53 -12.06 13.15
N THR A 88 6.40 -12.48 12.23
CA THR A 88 7.84 -12.54 12.46
C THR A 88 8.45 -11.14 12.61
N VAL A 89 7.98 -10.16 11.83
CA VAL A 89 8.50 -8.77 11.87
C VAL A 89 8.03 -8.04 13.13
N LEU A 90 6.73 -8.09 13.43
CA LEU A 90 6.11 -7.27 14.49
C LEU A 90 6.02 -7.98 15.84
N ARG A 91 6.13 -9.32 15.87
CA ARG A 91 6.04 -10.15 17.08
C ARG A 91 4.85 -9.76 17.96
N THR A 92 3.68 -9.68 17.31
CA THR A 92 2.44 -9.18 17.90
C THR A 92 2.05 -10.00 19.13
N GLN A 93 1.78 -9.31 20.24
CA GLN A 93 1.21 -9.87 21.45
C GLN A 93 -0.17 -9.28 21.67
N TYR A 94 -1.17 -10.15 21.74
CA TYR A 94 -2.55 -9.76 22.02
C TYR A 94 -2.74 -9.61 23.53
N VAL A 95 -3.31 -8.48 23.97
CA VAL A 95 -3.39 -8.13 25.41
C VAL A 95 -4.65 -8.69 26.05
N SER A 96 -5.81 -8.42 25.44
CA SER A 96 -7.13 -8.76 26.00
C SER A 96 -7.73 -10.05 25.46
N GLU A 97 -7.28 -10.50 24.29
CA GLU A 97 -7.90 -11.60 23.54
C GLU A 97 -6.84 -12.58 23.06
N ARG A 98 -7.24 -13.83 22.79
CA ARG A 98 -6.36 -14.78 22.13
C ARG A 98 -6.27 -14.46 20.65
N ARG A 99 -5.10 -14.74 20.07
CA ARG A 99 -4.86 -14.65 18.61
C ARG A 99 -6.01 -15.24 17.81
N GLU A 100 -6.41 -16.47 18.12
CA GLU A 100 -7.50 -17.19 17.43
C GLU A 100 -8.81 -16.40 17.39
N GLN A 101 -9.20 -15.75 18.50
CA GLN A 101 -10.43 -14.96 18.58
C GLN A 101 -10.36 -13.73 17.66
N VAL A 102 -9.21 -13.08 17.61
CA VAL A 102 -8.96 -11.96 16.71
C VAL A 102 -9.08 -12.42 15.25
N TRP A 103 -8.45 -13.53 14.89
CA TRP A 103 -8.52 -14.05 13.53
C TRP A 103 -9.93 -14.48 13.15
N THR A 104 -10.68 -15.11 14.05
CA THR A 104 -12.10 -15.42 13.83
C THR A 104 -12.90 -14.16 13.57
N ALA A 105 -12.75 -13.12 14.40
CA ALA A 105 -13.44 -11.84 14.22
C ALA A 105 -13.13 -11.20 12.86
N VAL A 106 -11.85 -11.19 12.44
CA VAL A 106 -11.44 -10.64 11.13
C VAL A 106 -12.04 -11.45 9.98
N HIS A 107 -12.08 -12.77 10.05
CA HIS A 107 -12.63 -13.61 8.98
C HIS A 107 -14.16 -13.55 8.89
N GLU A 108 -14.86 -13.53 10.03
CA GLU A 108 -16.33 -13.54 10.06
C GLU A 108 -16.94 -12.16 9.80
N SER A 109 -16.37 -11.10 10.40
CA SER A 109 -16.92 -9.74 10.30
C SER A 109 -16.16 -8.84 9.33
N GLY A 110 -14.99 -9.28 8.85
CA GLY A 110 -14.13 -8.49 7.97
C GLY A 110 -13.28 -7.44 8.69
N LEU A 111 -13.45 -7.26 10.00
CA LEU A 111 -12.83 -6.20 10.79
C LEU A 111 -12.56 -6.65 12.24
N TRP A 112 -11.47 -6.19 12.82
CA TRP A 112 -11.22 -6.28 14.25
C TRP A 112 -10.46 -5.04 14.72
N SER A 113 -10.71 -4.60 15.96
CA SER A 113 -9.93 -3.53 16.59
C SER A 113 -9.65 -3.84 18.04
N GLY A 114 -8.43 -3.55 18.50
CA GLY A 114 -8.07 -3.73 19.89
C GLY A 114 -6.64 -3.32 20.23
N GLU A 115 -6.32 -3.39 21.50
CA GLU A 115 -4.98 -3.11 22.00
C GLU A 115 -4.08 -4.34 21.85
N ILE A 116 -2.94 -4.14 21.21
CA ILE A 116 -1.88 -5.13 21.07
C ILE A 116 -0.53 -4.50 21.44
N ARG A 117 0.45 -5.34 21.70
CA ARG A 117 1.85 -4.91 21.80
C ARG A 117 2.61 -5.42 20.59
N GLN A 118 3.43 -4.57 20.01
CA GLN A 118 4.29 -4.92 18.89
C GLN A 118 5.73 -4.52 19.18
N THR A 119 6.64 -5.19 18.49
CA THR A 119 8.08 -5.05 18.65
C THR A 119 8.65 -4.34 17.43
N SER A 120 9.46 -3.30 17.66
CA SER A 120 10.24 -2.65 16.60
C SER A 120 11.55 -3.37 16.32
N LYS A 121 12.26 -2.93 15.29
CA LYS A 121 13.54 -3.50 14.84
C LYS A 121 14.61 -3.54 15.94
N ASP A 122 14.65 -2.55 16.82
CA ASP A 122 15.61 -2.48 17.92
C ASP A 122 15.22 -3.33 19.14
N GLY A 123 14.05 -3.98 19.10
CA GLY A 123 13.53 -4.80 20.17
C GLY A 123 12.60 -4.07 21.14
N THR A 124 12.38 -2.76 20.98
CA THR A 124 11.45 -2.00 21.82
C THR A 124 10.02 -2.50 21.60
N VAL A 125 9.36 -2.85 22.71
CA VAL A 125 7.96 -3.27 22.73
C VAL A 125 7.10 -2.11 23.20
N PHE A 126 6.06 -1.77 22.43
CA PHE A 126 5.15 -0.68 22.79
C PHE A 126 3.68 -1.05 22.51
N PRO A 127 2.75 -0.45 23.28
CA PRO A 127 1.32 -0.65 23.09
C PRO A 127 0.83 0.13 21.86
N ILE A 128 0.01 -0.51 21.06
CA ILE A 128 -0.68 0.11 19.94
C ILE A 128 -2.16 -0.24 19.96
N LEU A 129 -2.97 0.68 19.46
CA LEU A 129 -4.33 0.39 19.04
C LEU A 129 -4.26 -0.02 17.58
N ALA A 130 -4.64 -1.27 17.30
CA ALA A 130 -4.64 -1.82 15.95
C ALA A 130 -6.06 -1.97 15.42
N LEU A 131 -6.24 -1.63 14.14
CA LEU A 131 -7.41 -1.98 13.35
C LEU A 131 -6.95 -2.95 12.25
N ILE A 132 -7.51 -4.15 12.23
CA ILE A 132 -7.23 -5.19 11.24
C ILE A 132 -8.46 -5.37 10.36
N SER A 133 -8.33 -5.17 9.06
CA SER A 133 -9.44 -5.31 8.12
C SER A 133 -9.07 -6.16 6.91
N THR A 134 -10.01 -6.95 6.40
CA THR A 134 -9.81 -7.70 5.15
C THR A 134 -9.82 -6.78 3.93
N ILE A 135 -8.98 -7.07 2.93
CA ILE A 135 -9.10 -6.49 1.58
C ILE A 135 -9.57 -7.59 0.62
N LYS A 136 -10.61 -7.25 -0.14
CA LYS A 136 -11.07 -8.04 -1.30
C LYS A 136 -10.66 -7.31 -2.58
N ASN A 137 -10.12 -8.03 -3.56
CA ASN A 137 -9.96 -7.50 -4.91
C ASN A 137 -11.31 -7.51 -5.65
N HIS A 138 -11.36 -6.90 -6.83
CA HIS A 138 -12.56 -6.73 -7.68
C HIS A 138 -13.30 -8.04 -8.08
N GLY A 139 -12.81 -9.23 -7.68
CA GLY A 139 -13.42 -10.54 -7.93
C GLY A 139 -13.82 -11.32 -6.67
N GLU A 140 -14.07 -10.65 -5.55
CA GLU A 140 -14.56 -11.22 -4.26
C GLU A 140 -13.63 -12.20 -3.52
N GLN A 141 -12.55 -12.69 -4.13
CA GLN A 141 -11.53 -13.45 -3.40
C GLN A 141 -10.76 -12.52 -2.44
N GLN A 142 -10.75 -12.91 -1.16
CA GLN A 142 -9.92 -12.26 -0.14
C GLN A 142 -8.47 -12.30 -0.60
N THR A 143 -7.88 -11.11 -0.80
CA THR A 143 -6.53 -10.99 -1.36
C THR A 143 -5.51 -10.70 -0.26
N GLY A 144 -5.98 -10.21 0.89
CA GLY A 144 -5.10 -9.85 1.98
C GLY A 144 -5.80 -9.17 3.15
N MET A 145 -5.00 -8.53 4.00
CA MET A 145 -5.46 -7.79 5.17
C MET A 145 -4.66 -6.50 5.34
N VAL A 146 -5.22 -5.53 6.07
CA VAL A 146 -4.59 -4.24 6.41
C VAL A 146 -4.60 -4.07 7.91
N TRP A 147 -3.47 -3.59 8.43
CA TRP A 147 -3.30 -3.06 9.76
C TRP A 147 -3.20 -1.54 9.67
N VAL A 148 -4.01 -0.86 10.48
CA VAL A 148 -3.82 0.55 10.80
C VAL A 148 -3.44 0.63 12.27
N ASN A 149 -2.18 0.97 12.53
CA ASN A 149 -1.60 1.00 13.86
C ASN A 149 -1.45 2.44 14.33
N ARG A 150 -1.97 2.70 15.54
CA ARG A 150 -1.79 3.95 16.25
C ARG A 150 -1.07 3.69 17.57
N LEU A 151 0.03 4.38 17.81
CA LEU A 151 0.74 4.30 19.08
C LEU A 151 -0.16 4.80 20.21
N ILE A 152 -0.29 4.02 21.27
CA ILE A 152 -0.92 4.47 22.52
C ILE A 152 0.19 5.17 23.29
N ALA A 153 0.19 6.51 23.25
CA ALA A 153 1.13 7.28 24.06
C ALA A 153 0.90 6.91 25.53
N GLY A 154 1.96 6.45 26.19
CA GLY A 154 1.89 6.21 27.62
C GLY A 154 1.52 7.51 28.32
N THR A 155 0.43 7.49 29.09
CA THR A 155 0.31 8.32 30.29
C THR A 155 1.50 7.95 31.17
N HIS A 156 2.59 8.69 31.03
CA HIS A 156 3.64 8.77 32.03
C HIS A 156 3.08 9.47 33.27
#